data_AF-A0A2V5NM28-F1
#
_entry.id   AF-A0A2V5NM28-F1
#
_cell.length_a   1.000
_cell.length_b   1.000
_cell.length_c   1.000
_cell.angle_alpha   90.00
_cell.angle_beta   90.00
_cell.angle_gamma   90.00
#
_symmetry.space_group_name_H-M   'P 1'
#
loop_
_entity.id
_entity.type
_entity.pdbx_description
1 polymer ?
#
loop_
_entity_poly.entity_id
_entity_poly.type
_entity_poly.pdbx_seq_one_letter_code
_entity_poly.pdbx_strand_id
1 'polypeptide(L)'
;MGKRIPQVSLFAFFIGFLLVIAGLADPAAVAPKKTIVFFGDSITAGYGLAKADAYPALIQKKVEEPGLPYEVEDAGLSGDTSAAALRRI
;
A
#
# COMPACT_ATOMS: atom_id res chain seq x y z
N MET A 1 -54.93 -17.77 3.97
CA MET A 1 -53.68 -18.20 4.62
C MET A 1 -52.53 -17.42 3.97
N GLY A 2 -51.97 -16.40 4.62
CA GLY A 2 -50.93 -15.57 4.02
C GLY A 2 -50.70 -14.31 4.82
N LYS A 3 -49.94 -14.40 5.92
CA LYS A 3 -49.53 -13.23 6.69
C LYS A 3 -48.51 -12.47 5.84
N ARG A 4 -48.92 -11.31 5.29
CA ARG A 4 -48.01 -10.38 4.62
C ARG A 4 -46.95 -9.97 5.63
N ILE A 5 -45.71 -10.39 5.43
CA ILE A 5 -44.59 -10.02 6.29
C ILE A 5 -44.48 -8.49 6.25
N PRO A 6 -44.54 -7.78 7.38
CA PRO A 6 -44.51 -6.33 7.39
C PRO A 6 -43.14 -5.85 6.90
N GLN A 7 -43.15 -4.93 5.94
CA GLN A 7 -41.96 -4.39 5.27
C GLN A 7 -40.91 -3.82 6.26
N VAL A 8 -41.36 -3.39 7.45
CA VAL A 8 -40.54 -2.89 8.56
C VAL A 8 -39.65 -3.99 9.18
N SER A 9 -40.13 -5.24 9.28
CA SER A 9 -39.32 -6.36 9.80
C SER A 9 -38.23 -6.79 8.82
N LEU A 10 -38.46 -6.64 7.52
CA LEU A 10 -37.44 -6.92 6.50
C LEU A 10 -36.35 -5.83 6.50
N PHE A 11 -36.73 -4.56 6.63
CA PHE A 11 -35.79 -3.44 6.76
C PHE A 11 -34.93 -3.53 8.03
N ALA A 12 -35.52 -3.89 9.16
CA ALA A 12 -34.78 -4.11 10.41
C ALA A 12 -33.78 -5.26 10.31
N PHE A 13 -34.12 -6.32 9.57
CA PHE A 13 -33.22 -7.43 9.30
C PHE A 13 -32.05 -7.02 8.38
N PHE A 14 -32.31 -6.20 7.35
CA PHE A 14 -31.27 -5.65 6.48
C PHE A 14 -30.32 -4.71 7.23
N ILE A 15 -30.83 -3.84 8.10
CA ILE A 15 -30.00 -2.93 8.91
C ILE A 15 -29.19 -3.73 9.94
N GLY A 16 -29.80 -4.70 10.60
CA GLY A 16 -29.09 -5.59 11.53
C GLY A 16 -28.01 -6.40 10.81
N PHE A 17 -28.29 -6.92 9.62
CA PHE A 17 -27.32 -7.63 8.79
C PHE A 17 -26.17 -6.69 8.34
N LEU A 18 -26.49 -5.46 7.92
CA LEU A 18 -25.51 -4.43 7.54
C LEU A 18 -24.59 -4.04 8.71
N LEU A 19 -25.13 -3.95 9.92
CA LEU A 19 -24.35 -3.67 11.13
C LEU A 19 -23.43 -4.84 11.52
N VAL A 20 -23.87 -6.08 11.31
CA VAL A 20 -23.04 -7.27 11.55
C VAL A 20 -21.86 -7.35 10.57
N ILE A 21 -22.06 -7.06 9.28
CA ILE A 21 -20.95 -7.02 8.30
C ILE A 21 -20.00 -5.83 8.52
N ALA A 22 -20.48 -4.70 9.02
CA ALA A 22 -19.61 -3.57 9.37
C ALA A 22 -18.74 -3.85 10.61
N GLY A 23 -19.24 -4.63 11.58
CA GLY A 23 -18.53 -4.97 12.80
C GLY A 23 -17.44 -6.05 12.66
N LEU A 24 -17.39 -6.76 11.53
CA LEU A 24 -16.35 -7.75 11.21
C LEU A 24 -15.12 -7.14 10.52
N ALA A 25 -15.15 -5.84 10.23
CA ALA A 25 -13.97 -5.15 9.74
C ALA A 25 -12.99 -4.96 10.91
N ASP A 26 -12.02 -5.86 11.01
CA ASP A 26 -10.88 -5.71 11.90
C ASP A 26 -10.13 -4.45 11.43
N PRO A 27 -10.10 -3.35 12.23
CA PRO A 27 -9.27 -2.21 11.91
C PRO A 27 -7.85 -2.65 12.16
N ALA A 28 -7.24 -3.32 11.17
CA ALA A 28 -5.86 -3.73 11.22
C ALA A 28 -5.07 -2.49 11.65
N ALA A 29 -4.57 -2.53 12.90
CA ALA A 29 -3.81 -1.44 13.46
C ALA A 29 -2.65 -1.20 12.51
N VAL A 30 -2.70 -0.09 11.77
CA VAL A 30 -1.70 0.23 10.75
C VAL A 30 -0.42 0.49 11.51
N ALA A 31 0.39 -0.55 11.69
CA ALA A 31 1.70 -0.42 12.26
C ALA A 31 2.47 0.62 11.43
N PRO A 32 3.20 1.55 12.05
CA PRO A 32 3.93 2.57 11.32
C PRO A 32 4.87 1.89 10.32
N LYS A 33 4.72 2.22 9.04
CA LYS A 33 5.58 1.70 7.99
C LYS A 33 7.00 2.24 8.19
N LYS A 34 8.00 1.40 7.97
CA LYS A 34 9.40 1.82 7.91
C LYS A 34 9.77 2.15 6.47
N THR A 35 10.56 3.19 6.26
CA THR A 35 11.02 3.56 4.92
C THR A 35 12.33 2.87 4.57
N ILE A 36 12.39 2.26 3.39
CA ILE A 36 13.60 1.73 2.75
C ILE A 36 13.97 2.71 1.64
N VAL A 37 15.14 3.33 1.77
CA VAL A 37 15.64 4.27 0.76
C VAL A 37 16.64 3.56 -0.13
N PHE A 38 16.40 3.55 -1.44
CA PHE A 38 17.39 3.12 -2.44
C PHE A 38 18.17 4.34 -2.92
N PHE A 39 19.43 4.41 -2.52
CA PHE A 39 20.29 5.55 -2.80
C PHE A 39 21.43 5.12 -3.72
N GLY A 40 21.55 5.77 -4.89
CA GLY A 40 22.54 5.37 -5.86
C GLY A 40 22.52 6.20 -7.15
N ASP A 41 22.94 5.57 -8.24
CA ASP A 41 23.16 6.22 -9.52
C ASP A 41 22.01 5.95 -10.53
N SER A 42 22.35 5.85 -11.82
CA SER A 42 21.42 5.56 -12.92
C SER A 42 20.73 4.20 -12.81
N ILE A 43 21.36 3.20 -12.20
CA ILE A 43 20.74 1.87 -12.04
C ILE A 43 19.58 1.97 -11.05
N THR A 44 19.77 2.70 -9.96
CA THR A 44 18.73 2.97 -8.97
C THR A 44 17.62 3.84 -9.53
N ALA A 45 17.97 4.90 -10.24
CA ALA A 45 17.02 5.81 -10.88
C ALA A 45 16.20 5.19 -12.03
N GLY A 46 16.54 3.98 -12.48
CA GLY A 46 15.89 3.33 -13.63
C GLY A 46 16.14 4.05 -14.95
N TYR A 47 17.39 4.47 -15.22
CA TYR A 47 17.73 5.18 -16.45
C TYR A 47 17.31 4.39 -17.71
N GLY A 48 16.51 5.04 -18.57
CA GLY A 48 15.97 4.43 -19.79
C GLY A 48 14.70 3.59 -19.58
N LEU A 49 14.18 3.52 -18.36
CA LEU A 49 12.96 2.79 -18.02
C LEU A 49 11.82 3.74 -17.60
N ALA A 50 10.59 3.25 -17.61
CA ALA A 50 9.53 3.91 -16.86
C ALA A 50 9.77 3.73 -15.36
N LYS A 51 9.34 4.71 -14.54
CA LYS A 51 9.52 4.66 -13.08
C LYS A 51 8.98 3.38 -12.44
N ALA A 52 7.87 2.84 -12.98
CA ALA A 52 7.24 1.63 -12.48
C ALA A 52 8.03 0.34 -12.76
N ASP A 53 9.00 0.42 -13.68
CA ASP A 53 9.86 -0.70 -14.11
C ASP A 53 11.26 -0.61 -13.47
N ALA A 54 11.59 0.50 -12.80
CA ALA A 54 12.80 0.62 -12.00
C ALA A 54 12.75 -0.38 -10.82
N TYR A 55 13.91 -0.94 -10.46
CA TYR A 55 13.94 -1.99 -9.45
C TYR A 55 13.41 -1.54 -8.07
N PRO A 56 13.56 -0.28 -7.60
CA PRO A 56 12.92 0.16 -6.35
C PRO A 56 11.40 0.01 -6.39
N ALA A 57 10.76 0.38 -7.51
CA ALA A 57 9.31 0.22 -7.69
C ALA A 57 8.89 -1.27 -7.73
N LEU A 58 9.72 -2.13 -8.31
CA LEU A 58 9.48 -3.58 -8.27
C LEU A 58 9.64 -4.16 -6.87
N ILE A 59 10.56 -3.61 -6.06
CA ILE A 59 10.71 -4.00 -4.66
C ILE A 59 9.52 -3.53 -3.83
N GLN A 60 8.96 -2.33 -4.09
CA GLN A 60 7.72 -1.88 -3.45
C GLN A 60 6.61 -2.92 -3.62
N LYS A 61 6.39 -3.39 -4.86
CA LYS A 61 5.41 -4.44 -5.14
C LYS A 61 5.69 -5.74 -4.36
N LYS A 62 6.97 -6.14 -4.29
CA LYS A 62 7.41 -7.35 -3.57
C LYS A 62 7.26 -7.27 -2.05
N VAL A 63 7.32 -6.08 -1.46
CA VAL A 63 7.07 -5.93 0.00
C VAL A 63 5.57 -5.84 0.29
N GLU A 64 4.78 -5.33 -0.65
CA GLU A 64 3.31 -5.29 -0.56
C GLU A 64 2.66 -6.67 -0.66
N GLU A 65 3.17 -7.56 -1.53
CA GLU A 65 2.68 -8.94 -1.71
C GLU A 65 2.50 -9.71 -0.39
N PRO A 66 3.52 -9.79 0.49
CA PRO A 66 3.41 -10.40 1.82
C PRO A 66 2.80 -9.47 2.89
N GLY A 67 2.39 -8.25 2.55
CA GLY A 67 1.85 -7.27 3.51
C GLY A 67 2.87 -6.74 4.50
N LEU A 68 4.15 -6.65 4.11
CA LEU A 68 5.18 -6.14 5.01
C LEU A 68 5.01 -4.62 5.25
N PRO A 69 5.28 -4.12 6.46
CA PRO A 69 5.09 -2.71 6.80
C PRO A 69 6.28 -1.85 6.33
N TYR A 70 6.59 -1.90 5.03
CA TYR A 70 7.65 -1.11 4.41
C TYR A 70 7.11 -0.19 3.31
N GLU A 71 7.75 0.95 3.18
CA GLU A 71 7.58 1.89 2.07
C GLU A 71 8.94 2.11 1.42
N VAL A 72 8.99 2.07 0.10
CA VAL A 72 10.21 2.18 -0.69
C VAL A 72 10.29 3.55 -1.32
N GLU A 73 11.40 4.24 -1.07
CA GLU A 73 11.72 5.53 -1.69
C GLU A 73 12.90 5.36 -2.64
N ASP A 74 12.74 5.81 -3.88
CA ASP A 74 13.83 5.88 -4.86
C ASP A 74 14.54 7.23 -4.75
N ALA A 75 15.78 7.19 -4.27
CA ALA A 75 16.70 8.33 -4.18
C ALA A 75 17.91 8.17 -5.12
N GLY A 76 17.74 7.43 -6.23
CA GLY A 76 18.72 7.30 -7.30
C GLY A 76 18.85 8.58 -8.12
N LEU A 77 20.09 8.95 -8.48
CA LEU A 77 20.36 10.07 -9.37
C LEU A 77 21.25 9.61 -10.53
N SER A 78 20.77 9.74 -11.76
CA SER A 78 21.57 9.32 -12.93
C SER A 78 22.86 10.12 -13.06
N GLY A 79 23.99 9.41 -13.25
CA GLY A 79 25.33 10.01 -13.37
C GLY A 79 25.98 10.34 -12.03
N ASP A 80 25.39 9.87 -10.93
CA ASP A 80 25.93 10.10 -9.62
C ASP A 80 27.25 9.35 -9.34
N THR A 81 28.04 9.89 -8.41
CA THR A 81 29.30 9.30 -7.92
C THR A 81 29.28 9.26 -6.40
N SER A 82 30.12 8.44 -5.77
CA SER A 82 30.21 8.38 -4.30
C SER A 82 30.45 9.75 -3.64
N ALA A 83 31.27 10.61 -4.25
CA ALA A 83 31.55 11.94 -3.75
C ALA A 83 30.34 12.88 -3.87
N ALA A 84 29.56 12.78 -4.95
CA ALA A 84 28.34 13.57 -5.13
C ALA A 84 27.19 13.05 -4.26
N ALA A 85 27.12 11.74 -4.08
CA ALA A 85 26.20 11.05 -3.18
C ALA A 85 26.40 11.49 -1.71
N LEU A 86 27.65 11.59 -1.26
CA LEU A 86 27.95 12.06 0.11
C LEU A 86 27.48 13.49 0.38
N ARG A 87 27.38 14.34 -0.64
CA ARG A 87 26.98 15.75 -0.48
C ARG A 87 25.49 15.97 -0.25
N ARG A 88 24.67 14.93 -0.36
CA ARG A 88 23.20 15.01 -0.18
C ARG A 88 22.70 14.21 1.03
N ILE A 89 23.61 13.83 1.91
CA ILE A 89 23.37 13.16 3.20
C ILE A 89 23.80 14.14 4.29
#